data_AF-A0A7D4QBA5-F1
#
_entry.id   AF-A0A7D4QBA5-F1
#
_cell.length_a   1.000
_cell.length_b   1.000
_cell.length_c   1.000
_cell.angle_alpha   90.00
_cell.angle_beta   90.00
_cell.angle_gamma   90.00
#
_symmetry.space_group_name_H-M   'P 1'
#
loop_
_entity.id
_entity.type
_entity.pdbx_description
1 polymer ?
#
loop_
_entity_poly.entity_id
_entity_poly.type
_entity_poly.pdbx_seq_one_letter_code
_entity_poly.pdbx_strand_id
1 'polypeptide(L)'
;MQKALIGMNIRLTEVLSQMHGVSGIALIEAISAGERDTEKLVALCHSKVRENKCEELRKALKGHYTPQGLFSLNQTLKAYQFYQEQIFECDRQIDATLQKINRDKSLLPGSGSGKRKPIRHNKPNVDDLGDHLLKIFNGRDATKLPGFTDYNWLGLSPGQNNSGKKNKNKNKGKLAVGQIFKQMAHGLLNSKYIGWGAFARRLRGRKGPAVAIKATARKLAAQY
;
A
#
# COMPACT_ATOMS: atom_id res chain seq x y z
N MET A 1 -21.23 -3.78 8.93
CA MET A 1 -20.51 -4.59 9.95
C MET A 1 -20.08 -3.78 11.16
N GLN A 2 -19.09 -2.87 11.07
CA GLN A 2 -18.57 -2.16 12.27
C GLN A 2 -19.63 -1.42 13.09
N LYS A 3 -20.54 -0.65 12.44
CA LYS A 3 -21.58 0.10 13.16
C LYS A 3 -22.52 -0.80 13.97
N ALA A 4 -22.88 -1.97 13.44
CA ALA A 4 -23.75 -2.93 14.13
C ALA A 4 -23.05 -3.50 15.38
N LEU A 5 -21.77 -3.83 15.27
CA LEU A 5 -20.96 -4.29 16.41
C LEU A 5 -20.83 -3.21 17.49
N ILE A 6 -20.52 -1.96 17.10
CA ILE A 6 -20.42 -0.83 18.04
C ILE A 6 -21.77 -0.59 18.75
N GLY A 7 -22.89 -0.68 18.03
CA GLY A 7 -24.23 -0.55 18.62
C GLY A 7 -24.56 -1.62 19.66
N MET A 8 -23.95 -2.81 19.54
CA MET A 8 -24.01 -3.90 20.52
C MET A 8 -22.91 -3.81 21.59
N ASN A 9 -22.14 -2.73 21.65
CA ASN A 9 -20.95 -2.58 22.49
C ASN A 9 -19.88 -3.68 22.28
N ILE A 10 -19.79 -4.23 21.07
CA ILE A 10 -18.75 -5.19 20.66
C ILE A 10 -17.63 -4.41 19.97
N ARG A 11 -16.45 -4.36 20.59
CA ARG A 11 -15.33 -3.45 20.23
C ARG A 11 -14.21 -4.11 19.44
N LEU A 12 -14.54 -5.02 18.53
CA LEU A 12 -13.55 -5.78 17.76
C LEU A 12 -12.57 -4.92 16.95
N THR A 13 -12.98 -3.72 16.50
CA THR A 13 -12.11 -2.80 15.74
C THR A 13 -10.97 -2.17 16.52
N GLU A 14 -11.04 -2.19 17.85
CA GLU A 14 -9.98 -1.68 18.72
C GLU A 14 -8.85 -2.72 18.85
N VAL A 15 -9.20 -4.01 18.69
CA VAL A 15 -8.28 -5.13 18.89
C VAL A 15 -7.74 -5.67 17.56
N LEU A 16 -8.63 -5.87 16.57
CA LEU A 16 -8.29 -6.40 15.27
C LEU A 16 -7.91 -5.28 14.29
N SER A 17 -6.78 -5.45 13.59
CA SER A 17 -6.36 -4.49 12.56
C SER A 17 -7.28 -4.47 11.35
N GLN A 18 -7.99 -5.57 11.07
CA GLN A 18 -8.91 -5.70 9.94
C GLN A 18 -10.14 -6.51 10.34
N MET A 19 -11.33 -5.93 10.16
CA MET A 19 -12.61 -6.61 10.46
C MET A 19 -13.00 -7.65 9.42
N HIS A 20 -12.63 -7.41 8.16
CA HIS A 20 -12.89 -8.33 7.03
C HIS A 20 -11.67 -9.24 6.77
N GLY A 21 -10.80 -9.42 7.77
CA GLY A 21 -9.73 -10.42 7.72
C GLY A 21 -10.23 -11.77 8.23
N VAL A 22 -9.39 -12.80 8.13
CA VAL A 22 -9.74 -14.20 8.48
C VAL A 22 -10.41 -14.30 9.86
N SER A 23 -9.77 -13.76 10.91
CA SER A 23 -10.33 -13.82 12.27
C SER A 23 -11.57 -12.97 12.46
N GLY A 24 -11.65 -11.81 11.81
CA GLY A 24 -12.79 -10.91 11.95
C GLY A 24 -14.06 -11.48 11.29
N ILE A 25 -13.93 -12.06 10.10
CA ILE A 25 -15.03 -12.74 9.41
C ILE A 25 -15.48 -13.97 10.19
N ALA A 26 -14.56 -14.84 10.63
CA ALA A 26 -14.91 -16.03 11.41
C ALA A 26 -15.68 -15.68 12.70
N LEU A 27 -15.25 -14.62 13.41
CA LEU A 27 -15.97 -14.10 14.57
C LEU A 27 -17.38 -13.61 14.21
N ILE A 28 -17.50 -12.80 13.17
CA ILE A 28 -18.79 -12.22 12.75
C ILE A 28 -19.76 -13.34 12.32
N GLU A 29 -19.28 -14.34 11.59
CA GLU A 29 -20.07 -15.51 11.17
C GLU A 29 -20.53 -16.34 12.38
N ALA A 30 -19.65 -16.60 13.34
CA ALA A 30 -20.03 -17.31 14.57
C ALA A 30 -21.06 -16.52 15.40
N ILE A 31 -20.86 -15.20 15.56
CA ILE A 31 -21.80 -14.32 16.25
C ILE A 31 -23.17 -14.30 15.54
N SER A 32 -23.15 -14.31 14.20
CA SER A 32 -24.34 -14.37 13.33
C SER A 32 -25.08 -15.70 13.48
N ALA A 33 -24.34 -16.81 13.60
CA ALA A 33 -24.85 -18.16 13.85
C ALA A 33 -25.39 -18.37 15.28
N GLY A 34 -25.20 -17.41 16.18
CA GLY A 34 -25.74 -17.44 17.54
C GLY A 34 -24.71 -17.78 18.62
N GLU A 35 -23.42 -17.91 18.28
CA GLU A 35 -22.37 -18.15 19.27
C GLU A 35 -22.18 -16.91 20.19
N ARG A 36 -22.07 -17.18 21.48
CA ARG A 36 -21.94 -16.17 22.56
C ARG A 36 -20.83 -16.50 23.54
N ASP A 37 -20.34 -17.73 23.52
CA ASP A 37 -19.23 -18.12 24.37
C ASP A 37 -17.96 -17.40 23.92
N THR A 38 -17.44 -16.56 24.81
CA THR A 38 -16.26 -15.73 24.53
C THR A 38 -15.03 -16.60 24.25
N GLU A 39 -14.88 -17.74 24.93
CA GLU A 39 -13.70 -18.60 24.75
C GLU A 39 -13.73 -19.30 23.39
N LYS A 40 -14.90 -19.76 22.95
CA LYS A 40 -15.07 -20.31 21.59
C LYS A 40 -14.79 -19.27 20.53
N LEU A 41 -15.29 -18.05 20.71
CA LEU A 41 -15.06 -16.94 19.77
C LEU A 41 -13.56 -16.58 19.70
N VAL A 42 -12.87 -16.50 20.83
CA VAL A 42 -11.42 -16.25 20.86
C VAL A 42 -10.65 -17.37 20.18
N ALA A 43 -11.08 -18.63 20.32
CA ALA A 43 -10.42 -19.77 19.68
C ALA A 43 -10.41 -19.69 18.14
N LEU A 44 -11.42 -19.06 17.52
CA LEU A 44 -11.52 -18.81 16.07
C LEU A 44 -10.48 -17.80 15.55
N CYS A 45 -9.87 -17.02 16.44
CA CYS A 45 -8.85 -16.06 16.06
C CYS A 45 -7.52 -16.75 15.71
N HIS A 46 -6.77 -16.14 14.79
CA HIS A 46 -5.44 -16.62 14.41
C HIS A 46 -4.50 -16.66 15.63
N SER A 47 -3.58 -17.63 15.68
CA SER A 47 -2.65 -17.87 16.79
C SER A 47 -2.01 -16.61 17.36
N LYS A 48 -1.37 -15.81 16.50
CA LYS A 48 -0.76 -14.52 16.89
C LYS A 48 -1.71 -13.52 17.55
N VAL A 49 -2.99 -13.50 17.18
CA VAL A 49 -3.96 -12.60 17.83
C VAL A 49 -4.31 -13.14 19.21
N ARG A 50 -4.48 -14.46 19.36
CA ARG A 50 -4.70 -15.11 20.66
C ARG A 50 -3.52 -14.91 21.58
N GLU A 51 -2.29 -15.11 21.11
CA GLU A 51 -1.07 -14.95 21.91
C GLU A 51 -0.88 -13.52 22.42
N ASN A 52 -1.08 -12.53 21.55
CA ASN A 52 -0.74 -11.14 21.89
C ASN A 52 -1.90 -10.32 22.45
N LYS A 53 -3.16 -10.72 22.18
CA LYS A 53 -4.35 -9.88 22.42
C LYS A 53 -5.54 -10.65 23.00
N CYS A 54 -5.30 -11.79 23.65
CA CYS A 54 -6.38 -12.61 24.23
C CYS A 54 -7.29 -11.81 25.17
N GLU A 55 -6.71 -11.10 26.13
CA GLU A 55 -7.44 -10.33 27.14
C GLU A 55 -8.24 -9.18 26.54
N GLU A 56 -7.65 -8.48 25.56
CA GLU A 56 -8.32 -7.40 24.83
C GLU A 56 -9.50 -7.95 24.01
N LEU A 57 -9.34 -9.11 23.37
CA LEU A 57 -10.42 -9.78 22.65
C LEU A 57 -11.57 -10.16 23.58
N ARG A 58 -11.26 -10.77 24.73
CA ARG A 58 -12.28 -11.11 25.74
C ARG A 58 -13.08 -9.88 26.17
N LYS A 59 -12.39 -8.76 26.43
CA LYS A 59 -13.05 -7.49 26.76
C LYS A 59 -13.87 -6.95 25.61
N ALA A 60 -13.36 -6.99 24.38
CA ALA A 60 -14.04 -6.47 23.20
C ALA A 60 -15.29 -7.28 22.81
N LEU A 61 -15.35 -8.56 23.16
CA LEU A 61 -16.50 -9.43 22.92
C LEU A 61 -17.59 -9.33 24.01
N LYS A 62 -17.30 -8.68 25.14
CA LYS A 62 -18.30 -8.38 26.18
C LYS A 62 -19.18 -7.22 25.73
N GLY A 63 -20.31 -7.57 25.10
CA GLY A 63 -21.32 -6.62 24.63
C GLY A 63 -22.74 -7.14 24.80
N HIS A 64 -23.71 -6.35 24.33
CA HIS A 64 -25.13 -6.68 24.33
C HIS A 64 -25.55 -7.19 22.95
N TYR A 65 -25.72 -8.50 22.83
CA TYR A 65 -26.12 -9.17 21.60
C TYR A 65 -27.63 -9.01 21.35
N THR A 66 -28.08 -7.78 21.10
CA THR A 66 -29.50 -7.46 20.91
C THR A 66 -30.03 -8.04 19.59
N PRO A 67 -31.31 -8.48 19.52
CA PRO A 67 -31.89 -9.00 18.29
C PRO A 67 -31.79 -8.03 17.11
N GLN A 68 -31.97 -6.73 17.35
CA GLN A 68 -31.88 -5.68 16.34
C GLN A 68 -30.44 -5.51 15.83
N GLY A 69 -29.46 -5.54 16.74
CA GLY A 69 -28.04 -5.45 16.40
C GLY A 69 -27.58 -6.65 15.58
N LEU A 70 -28.02 -7.85 15.96
CA LEU A 70 -27.76 -9.09 15.24
C LEU A 70 -28.41 -9.11 13.86
N PHE A 71 -29.65 -8.67 13.75
CA PHE A 71 -30.32 -8.52 12.46
C PHE A 71 -29.53 -7.58 11.54
N SER A 72 -29.11 -6.41 12.04
CA SER A 72 -28.29 -5.47 11.28
C SER A 72 -26.94 -6.08 10.89
N LEU A 73 -26.29 -6.81 11.80
CA LEU A 73 -25.02 -7.49 11.53
C LEU A 73 -25.20 -8.50 10.39
N ASN A 74 -26.24 -9.34 10.46
CA ASN A 74 -26.58 -10.34 9.44
C ASN A 74 -26.83 -9.71 8.08
N GLN A 75 -27.59 -8.62 8.01
CA GLN A 75 -27.81 -7.90 6.74
C GLN A 75 -26.49 -7.38 6.16
N THR A 76 -25.61 -6.85 7.01
CA THR A 76 -24.31 -6.35 6.52
C THR A 76 -23.34 -7.46 6.14
N LEU A 77 -23.42 -8.63 6.77
CA LEU A 77 -22.63 -9.80 6.39
C LEU A 77 -23.09 -10.34 5.02
N LYS A 78 -24.40 -10.44 4.79
CA LYS A 78 -24.97 -10.81 3.48
C LYS A 78 -24.53 -9.84 2.38
N ALA A 79 -24.61 -8.53 2.62
CA ALA A 79 -24.13 -7.54 1.66
C ALA A 79 -22.63 -7.69 1.35
N TYR A 80 -21.82 -7.99 2.37
CA TYR A 80 -20.39 -8.26 2.17
C TYR A 80 -20.14 -9.51 1.33
N GLN A 81 -20.84 -10.61 1.62
CA GLN A 81 -20.74 -11.86 0.85
C GLN A 81 -21.16 -11.64 -0.61
N PHE A 82 -22.24 -10.91 -0.85
CA PHE A 82 -22.68 -10.52 -2.20
C PHE A 82 -21.59 -9.77 -2.96
N TYR A 83 -20.98 -8.74 -2.36
CA TYR A 83 -19.89 -8.02 -3.04
C TYR A 83 -18.66 -8.88 -3.27
N GLN A 84 -18.36 -9.82 -2.37
CA GLN A 84 -17.25 -10.74 -2.52
C GLN A 84 -17.47 -11.68 -3.72
N GLU A 85 -18.70 -12.14 -3.92
CA GLU A 85 -19.11 -12.94 -5.08
C GLU A 85 -19.01 -12.14 -6.38
N GLN A 86 -19.51 -10.90 -6.40
CA GLN A 86 -19.40 -10.02 -7.58
C GLN A 86 -17.94 -9.74 -7.96
N ILE A 87 -17.05 -9.55 -6.97
CA ILE A 87 -15.60 -9.40 -7.21
C ILE A 87 -15.02 -10.68 -7.80
N PHE A 88 -15.41 -11.84 -7.29
CA PHE A 88 -14.95 -13.13 -7.79
C PHE A 88 -15.40 -13.39 -9.24
N GLU A 89 -16.64 -13.04 -9.58
CA GLU A 89 -17.13 -13.10 -10.96
C GLU A 89 -16.33 -12.19 -11.90
N CYS A 90 -16.00 -10.97 -11.46
CA CYS A 90 -15.11 -10.08 -12.20
C CYS A 90 -13.72 -10.70 -12.41
N ASP A 91 -13.11 -11.26 -11.36
CA ASP A 91 -11.80 -11.90 -11.43
C ASP A 91 -11.79 -13.06 -12.45
N ARG A 92 -12.86 -13.87 -12.48
CA ARG A 92 -13.04 -14.95 -13.47
C ARG A 92 -13.15 -14.43 -14.90
N GLN A 93 -13.85 -13.32 -15.13
CA GLN A 93 -13.93 -12.69 -16.45
C GLN A 93 -12.59 -12.10 -16.88
N ILE A 94 -11.84 -11.51 -15.94
CA ILE A 94 -10.49 -10.99 -16.19
C ILE A 94 -9.56 -12.13 -16.60
N ASP A 95 -9.56 -13.24 -15.87
CA ASP A 95 -8.74 -14.41 -16.17
C ASP A 95 -9.04 -14.97 -17.58
N ALA A 96 -10.33 -15.21 -17.89
CA ALA A 96 -10.74 -15.70 -19.22
C ALA A 96 -10.32 -14.73 -20.35
N THR A 97 -10.36 -13.42 -20.10
CA THR A 97 -9.91 -12.41 -21.07
C THR A 97 -8.40 -12.41 -21.23
N LEU A 98 -7.64 -12.53 -20.14
CA LEU A 98 -6.19 -12.61 -20.16
C LEU A 98 -5.69 -13.88 -20.86
N GLN A 99 -6.37 -15.00 -20.69
CA GLN A 99 -6.09 -16.25 -21.41
C GLN A 99 -6.29 -16.07 -22.92
N LYS A 100 -7.42 -15.47 -23.34
CA LYS A 100 -7.68 -15.17 -24.76
C LYS A 100 -6.61 -14.25 -25.37
N ILE A 101 -6.25 -13.17 -24.69
CA ILE A 101 -5.23 -12.21 -25.15
C ILE A 101 -3.85 -12.85 -25.28
N ASN A 102 -3.54 -13.83 -24.43
CA ASN A 102 -2.23 -14.47 -24.37
C ASN A 102 -2.16 -15.80 -25.11
N ARG A 103 -3.21 -16.23 -25.82
CA ARG A 103 -3.29 -17.52 -26.51
C ARG A 103 -2.07 -17.77 -27.42
N ASP A 104 -1.65 -16.75 -28.15
CA ASP A 104 -0.54 -16.85 -29.13
C ASP A 104 0.76 -16.22 -28.60
N LYS A 105 0.83 -15.89 -27.31
CA LYS A 105 1.99 -15.20 -26.70
C LYS A 105 2.77 -16.16 -25.80
N SER A 106 4.05 -16.31 -26.09
CA SER A 106 5.00 -17.04 -25.25
C SER A 106 5.86 -16.08 -24.42
N LEU A 107 6.30 -16.55 -23.25
CA LEU A 107 7.29 -15.83 -22.45
C LEU A 107 8.68 -16.12 -23.00
N LEU A 108 9.50 -15.08 -23.13
CA LEU A 108 10.91 -15.24 -23.47
C LEU A 108 11.65 -15.96 -22.33
N PRO A 109 12.59 -16.86 -22.63
CA PRO A 109 13.39 -17.53 -21.61
C PRO A 109 14.13 -16.48 -20.76
N GLY A 110 13.90 -16.51 -19.44
CA GLY A 110 14.45 -15.55 -18.48
C GLY A 110 13.51 -14.40 -18.07
N SER A 111 12.38 -14.19 -18.76
CA SER A 111 11.34 -13.24 -18.32
C SER A 111 10.53 -13.82 -17.15
N GLY A 112 10.87 -13.42 -15.92
CA GLY A 112 10.10 -13.78 -14.72
C GLY A 112 10.90 -14.29 -13.51
N SER A 113 12.23 -14.37 -13.61
CA SER A 113 13.11 -15.01 -12.61
C SER A 113 13.18 -14.38 -11.20
N GLY A 114 12.39 -13.33 -10.91
CA GLY A 114 12.42 -12.63 -9.63
C GLY A 114 11.18 -12.90 -8.77
N LYS A 115 11.37 -13.14 -7.47
CA LYS A 115 10.25 -13.17 -6.50
C LYS A 115 9.52 -11.82 -6.51
N ARG A 116 8.27 -11.82 -7.00
CA ARG A 116 7.42 -10.62 -7.01
C ARG A 116 6.99 -10.26 -5.59
N LYS A 117 6.84 -8.95 -5.33
CA LYS A 117 6.29 -8.48 -4.06
C LYS A 117 4.84 -8.95 -3.94
N PRO A 118 4.43 -9.56 -2.82
CA PRO A 118 3.07 -10.04 -2.64
C PRO A 118 2.09 -8.86 -2.58
N ILE A 119 0.96 -9.01 -3.27
CA ILE A 119 -0.18 -8.08 -3.17
C ILE A 119 -0.86 -8.35 -1.83
N ARG A 120 -0.89 -7.34 -0.95
CA ARG A 120 -1.39 -7.50 0.43
C ARG A 120 -2.89 -7.37 0.58
N HIS A 121 -3.53 -6.55 -0.25
CA HIS A 121 -4.95 -6.22 -0.15
C HIS A 121 -5.60 -6.40 -1.51
N ASN A 122 -6.82 -6.95 -1.51
CA ASN A 122 -7.64 -7.13 -2.71
C ASN A 122 -6.85 -7.75 -3.87
N LYS A 123 -6.09 -8.82 -3.57
CA LYS A 123 -5.36 -9.56 -4.60
C LYS A 123 -6.41 -10.16 -5.55
N PRO A 124 -6.39 -9.84 -6.85
CA PRO A 124 -7.27 -10.48 -7.82
C PRO A 124 -7.04 -11.99 -7.80
N ASN A 125 -8.11 -12.76 -7.82
CA ASN A 125 -8.06 -14.21 -7.91
C ASN A 125 -7.88 -14.67 -9.36
N VAL A 126 -6.73 -14.31 -9.93
CA VAL A 126 -6.32 -14.67 -11.29
C VAL A 126 -5.03 -15.48 -11.20
N ASP A 127 -5.05 -16.67 -11.76
CA ASP A 127 -3.91 -17.57 -11.78
C ASP A 127 -2.78 -16.96 -12.61
N ASP A 128 -1.56 -17.04 -12.10
CA ASP A 128 -0.35 -16.52 -12.75
C ASP A 128 -0.50 -15.13 -13.39
N LEU A 129 -1.26 -14.23 -12.73
CA LEU A 129 -1.51 -12.85 -13.20
C LEU A 129 -0.22 -12.15 -13.63
N GLY A 130 0.88 -12.42 -12.92
CA GLY A 130 2.17 -11.84 -13.26
C GLY A 130 2.71 -12.24 -14.62
N ASP A 131 2.53 -13.50 -15.00
CA ASP A 131 2.97 -14.08 -16.26
C ASP A 131 2.07 -13.65 -17.40
N HIS A 132 0.76 -13.59 -17.17
CA HIS A 132 -0.18 -12.98 -18.10
C HIS A 132 0.21 -11.56 -18.47
N LEU A 133 0.61 -10.74 -17.49
CA LEU A 133 1.07 -9.38 -17.75
C LEU A 133 2.42 -9.35 -18.47
N LEU A 134 3.36 -10.24 -18.12
CA LEU A 134 4.64 -10.33 -18.85
C LEU A 134 4.45 -10.71 -20.32
N LYS A 135 3.56 -11.67 -20.62
CA LYS A 135 3.21 -12.04 -21.99
C LYS A 135 2.64 -10.85 -22.76
N ILE A 136 1.73 -10.09 -22.14
CA ILE A 136 1.12 -8.89 -22.74
C ILE A 136 2.17 -7.84 -23.10
N PHE A 137 3.16 -7.63 -22.21
CA PHE A 137 4.19 -6.59 -22.38
C PHE A 137 5.49 -7.08 -23.00
N ASN A 138 5.50 -8.25 -23.65
CA ASN A 138 6.65 -8.87 -24.32
C ASN A 138 7.85 -9.05 -23.38
N GLY A 139 7.61 -9.58 -22.18
CA GLY A 139 8.63 -9.86 -21.17
C GLY A 139 9.13 -8.63 -20.40
N ARG A 140 8.61 -7.42 -20.70
CA ARG A 140 8.94 -6.19 -19.97
C ARG A 140 8.12 -6.10 -18.69
N ASP A 141 8.81 -6.21 -17.56
CA ASP A 141 8.18 -6.18 -16.25
C ASP A 141 8.02 -4.73 -15.76
N ALA A 142 6.77 -4.25 -15.74
CA ALA A 142 6.44 -2.93 -15.21
C ALA A 142 6.74 -2.79 -13.71
N THR A 143 6.82 -3.89 -12.94
CA THR A 143 7.17 -3.85 -11.51
C THR A 143 8.65 -3.57 -11.26
N LYS A 144 9.50 -3.76 -12.27
CA LYS A 144 10.91 -3.39 -12.25
C LYS A 144 11.13 -1.93 -12.64
N LEU A 145 10.13 -1.24 -13.20
CA LEU A 145 10.23 0.18 -13.50
C LEU A 145 10.52 0.92 -12.19
N PRO A 146 11.70 1.53 -12.07
CA PRO A 146 12.12 2.09 -10.81
C PRO A 146 11.36 3.40 -10.54
N GLY A 147 10.58 3.42 -9.47
CA GLY A 147 10.27 4.65 -8.72
C GLY A 147 11.48 5.19 -7.94
N PHE A 148 12.69 4.72 -8.25
CA PHE A 148 13.98 5.02 -7.63
C PHE A 148 15.01 5.32 -8.72
N THR A 149 15.18 6.59 -9.05
CA THR A 149 16.26 7.05 -9.93
C THR A 149 17.56 7.16 -9.15
N ASP A 150 18.69 7.30 -9.84
CA ASP A 150 19.98 7.64 -9.19
C ASP A 150 19.84 8.90 -8.33
N TYR A 151 18.96 9.84 -8.69
CA TYR A 151 18.62 11.00 -7.87
C TYR A 151 17.87 10.68 -6.57
N ASN A 152 17.05 9.63 -6.56
CA ASN A 152 16.42 9.14 -5.32
C ASN A 152 17.49 8.51 -4.42
N TRP A 153 18.44 7.79 -5.00
CA TRP A 153 19.58 7.18 -4.30
C TRP A 153 20.57 8.22 -3.76
N LEU A 154 20.82 9.29 -4.52
CA LEU A 154 21.62 10.45 -4.13
C LEU A 154 20.90 11.40 -3.15
N GLY A 155 19.61 11.17 -2.84
CA GLY A 155 18.82 12.08 -2.00
C GLY A 155 18.56 13.47 -2.60
N LEU A 156 18.68 13.60 -3.93
CA LEU A 156 18.50 14.84 -4.69
C LEU A 156 17.07 15.04 -5.18
N SER A 157 16.23 14.01 -5.12
CA SER A 157 14.81 14.14 -5.46
C SER A 157 14.00 14.93 -4.43
N PRO A 158 13.04 15.78 -4.86
CA PRO A 158 12.15 16.49 -3.94
C PRO A 158 11.38 15.50 -3.04
N GLY A 159 11.26 15.81 -1.75
CA GLY A 159 10.46 15.01 -0.83
C GLY A 159 9.02 15.50 -0.83
N GLN A 160 8.06 14.58 -0.90
CA GLN A 160 6.66 14.89 -0.62
C GLN A 160 6.38 14.61 0.85
N ASN A 161 6.24 15.68 1.65
CA ASN A 161 5.97 15.60 3.09
C ASN A 161 4.49 15.78 3.43
N ASN A 162 3.66 16.04 2.41
CA ASN A 162 2.22 16.22 2.54
C ASN A 162 1.49 14.97 2.01
N SER A 163 0.76 14.31 2.91
CA SER A 163 -0.10 13.16 2.59
C SER A 163 -1.55 13.55 2.31
N GLY A 164 -1.85 14.85 2.19
CA GLY A 164 -3.19 15.42 2.04
C GLY A 164 -3.94 15.60 3.37
N LYS A 165 -3.69 14.75 4.37
CA LYS A 165 -4.34 14.82 5.70
C LYS A 165 -3.43 15.29 6.82
N LYS A 166 -2.12 15.02 6.73
CA LYS A 166 -1.10 15.41 7.72
C LYS A 166 0.24 15.68 7.03
N ASN A 167 0.98 16.65 7.55
CA ASN A 167 2.39 16.86 7.22
C ASN A 167 3.26 15.97 8.11
N LYS A 168 4.14 15.18 7.49
CA LYS A 168 5.11 14.35 8.21
C LYS A 168 6.51 14.95 8.02
N ASN A 169 7.17 15.30 9.11
CA ASN A 169 8.56 15.69 9.10
C ASN A 169 9.41 14.47 9.49
N LYS A 170 10.01 13.79 8.51
CA LYS A 170 10.95 12.69 8.75
C LYS A 170 12.34 13.11 8.30
N ASN A 171 13.32 12.95 9.18
CA ASN A 171 14.72 13.18 8.85
C ASN A 171 15.24 12.00 8.01
N LYS A 172 15.55 12.23 6.73
CA LYS A 172 15.94 11.15 5.79
C LYS A 172 17.45 10.87 5.76
N GLY A 173 18.23 11.43 6.69
CA GLY A 173 19.70 11.36 6.65
C GLY A 173 20.29 12.16 5.48
N LYS A 174 21.60 12.43 5.55
CA LYS A 174 22.35 13.10 4.48
C LYS A 174 23.28 12.08 3.81
N LEU A 175 23.06 11.76 2.55
CA LEU A 175 23.96 10.90 1.77
C LEU A 175 25.17 11.71 1.30
N ALA A 176 26.38 11.15 1.45
CA ALA A 176 27.64 11.84 1.13
C ALA A 176 27.67 12.33 -0.32
N VAL A 177 27.34 11.47 -1.28
CA VAL A 177 27.36 11.80 -2.72
C VAL A 177 26.37 12.92 -3.05
N GLY A 178 25.18 12.90 -2.44
CA GLY A 178 24.20 13.99 -2.56
C GLY A 178 24.64 15.31 -1.98
N GLN A 179 25.57 15.32 -1.01
CA GLN A 179 26.18 16.55 -0.49
C GLN A 179 27.24 17.10 -1.42
N ILE A 180 28.04 16.24 -2.06
CA ILE A 180 29.06 16.64 -3.04
C ILE A 180 28.41 17.41 -4.20
N PHE A 181 27.31 16.91 -4.78
CA PHE A 181 26.58 17.63 -5.82
C PHE A 181 25.97 18.96 -5.35
N LYS A 182 25.54 19.06 -4.08
CA LYS A 182 25.03 20.32 -3.50
C LYS A 182 26.14 21.34 -3.25
N GLN A 183 27.33 20.88 -2.84
CA GLN A 183 28.53 21.71 -2.69
C GLN A 183 28.94 22.29 -4.05
N MET A 184 29.01 21.46 -5.10
CA MET A 184 29.26 21.92 -6.46
C MET A 184 28.20 22.93 -6.95
N ALA A 185 26.91 22.63 -6.72
CA ALA A 185 25.82 23.55 -7.06
C ALA A 185 25.88 24.89 -6.29
N HIS A 186 26.40 24.88 -5.06
CA HIS A 186 26.59 26.09 -4.27
C HIS A 186 27.67 27.00 -4.87
N GLY A 187 28.80 26.44 -5.32
CA GLY A 187 29.83 27.19 -6.05
C GLY A 187 29.30 27.80 -7.35
N LEU A 188 28.48 27.05 -8.10
CA LEU A 188 27.90 27.52 -9.36
C LEU A 188 26.88 28.66 -9.18
N LEU A 189 26.21 28.75 -8.02
CA LEU A 189 25.28 29.85 -7.73
C LEU A 189 25.97 31.22 -7.69
N ASN A 190 27.22 31.24 -7.22
CA ASN A 190 28.05 32.43 -7.10
C ASN A 190 28.81 32.76 -8.39
N SER A 191 28.92 31.79 -9.32
CA SER A 191 29.59 32.00 -10.60
C SER A 191 28.75 32.86 -11.55
N LYS A 192 29.29 34.02 -11.96
CA LYS A 192 28.59 35.00 -12.80
C LYS A 192 28.44 34.55 -14.26
N TYR A 193 29.37 33.75 -14.78
CA TYR A 193 29.54 33.52 -16.22
C TYR A 193 29.09 32.14 -16.74
N ILE A 194 28.60 31.25 -15.87
CA ILE A 194 28.19 29.89 -16.26
C ILE A 194 26.66 29.82 -16.43
N GLY A 195 26.17 29.25 -17.54
CA GLY A 195 24.73 29.11 -17.83
C GLY A 195 23.93 28.36 -16.74
N TRP A 196 24.57 27.39 -16.08
CA TRP A 196 24.02 26.68 -14.92
C TRP A 196 23.81 27.59 -13.70
N GLY A 197 24.70 28.56 -13.48
CA GLY A 197 24.56 29.58 -12.44
C GLY A 197 23.37 30.51 -12.70
N ALA A 198 23.10 30.86 -13.96
CA ALA A 198 21.94 31.66 -14.33
C ALA A 198 20.61 30.93 -14.04
N PHE A 199 20.52 29.62 -14.33
CA PHE A 199 19.38 28.79 -13.95
C PHE A 199 19.17 28.77 -12.43
N ALA A 200 20.23 28.56 -11.67
CA ALA A 200 20.19 28.48 -10.22
C ALA A 200 19.75 29.82 -9.58
N ARG A 201 20.29 30.95 -10.03
CA ARG A 201 19.90 32.30 -9.55
C ARG A 201 18.44 32.63 -9.87
N ARG A 202 17.97 32.31 -11.08
CA ARG A 202 16.56 32.49 -11.47
C ARG A 202 15.61 31.67 -10.60
N LEU A 203 16.02 30.46 -10.23
CA LEU A 203 15.21 29.60 -9.36
C LEU A 203 15.26 30.07 -7.90
N ARG A 204 16.42 30.57 -7.44
CA ARG A 204 16.60 31.16 -6.11
C ARG A 204 15.65 32.33 -5.87
N GLY A 205 15.51 33.24 -6.83
CA GLY A 205 14.58 34.37 -6.74
C GLY A 205 13.11 33.97 -6.63
N ARG A 206 12.71 32.81 -7.17
CA ARG A 206 11.30 32.35 -7.18
C ARG A 206 10.93 31.40 -6.05
N LYS A 207 11.85 30.53 -5.63
CA LYS A 207 11.58 29.40 -4.73
C LYS A 207 12.55 29.29 -3.55
N GLY A 208 13.45 30.26 -3.41
CA GLY A 208 14.43 30.32 -2.32
C GLY A 208 15.71 29.50 -2.57
N PRO A 209 16.75 29.75 -1.76
CA PRO A 209 18.11 29.22 -1.97
C PRO A 209 18.21 27.70 -1.83
N ALA A 210 17.54 27.10 -0.84
CA ALA A 210 17.63 25.66 -0.60
C ALA A 210 17.06 24.83 -1.77
N VAL A 211 15.94 25.27 -2.34
CA VAL A 211 15.31 24.63 -3.51
C VAL A 211 16.20 24.80 -4.74
N ALA A 212 16.77 25.98 -4.93
CA ALA A 212 17.67 26.27 -6.04
C ALA A 212 18.93 25.39 -6.01
N ILE A 213 19.57 25.24 -4.84
CA ILE A 213 20.75 24.39 -4.67
C ILE A 213 20.41 22.93 -4.99
N LYS A 214 19.32 22.40 -4.42
CA LYS A 214 18.93 20.99 -4.64
C LYS A 214 18.54 20.71 -6.08
N ALA A 215 17.80 21.61 -6.72
CA ALA A 215 17.41 21.48 -8.12
C ALA A 215 18.62 21.57 -9.06
N THR A 216 19.57 22.47 -8.79
CA THR A 216 20.80 22.59 -9.58
C THR A 216 21.70 21.38 -9.40
N ALA A 217 21.85 20.88 -8.17
CA ALA A 217 22.58 19.65 -7.86
C ALA A 217 22.01 18.42 -8.60
N ARG A 218 20.68 18.28 -8.62
CA ARG A 218 20.01 17.24 -9.42
C ARG A 218 20.34 17.36 -10.90
N LYS A 219 20.34 18.59 -11.40
CA LYS A 219 20.50 18.88 -12.82
C LYS A 219 21.96 18.63 -13.25
N LEU A 220 22.95 18.87 -12.38
CA LEU A 220 24.35 18.48 -12.56
C LEU A 220 24.52 16.96 -12.59
N ALA A 221 23.95 16.26 -11.62
CA ALA A 221 23.96 14.80 -11.56
C ALA A 221 23.20 14.12 -12.72
N ALA A 222 22.61 14.90 -13.65
CA ALA A 222 21.98 14.40 -14.87
C ALA A 222 22.81 14.61 -16.12
N GLN A 223 23.97 15.22 -16.00
CA GLN A 223 24.92 15.42 -17.08
C GLN A 223 26.17 14.55 -16.91
N TYR A 224 26.35 13.98 -15.72
CA TYR A 224 27.36 12.99 -15.37
C TYR A 224 26.65 11.69 -15.03
#